data_AF-A0A2N1RRN3-F1
#
_entry.id   AF-A0A2N1RRN3-F1
#
_cell.length_a   1.000
_cell.length_b   1.000
_cell.length_c   1.000
_cell.angle_alpha   90.00
_cell.angle_beta   90.00
_cell.angle_gamma   90.00
#
_symmetry.space_group_name_H-M   'P 1'
#
loop_
_entity.id
_entity.type
_entity.pdbx_description
1 polymer ?
#
loop_
_entity_poly.entity_id
_entity_poly.type
_entity_poly.pdbx_seq_one_letter_code
_entity_poly.pdbx_strand_id
1 'polypeptide(L)'
;MFMGEYSPALDEKGRVAIPVKLRKAFGEEASMEKLVVTHGFDKCLMAFREQEWREFVETKLMALPQSDPKNRMSVRFLIGGACECELDKQGRVVIPSNLSALESFANDLGF
;
A
#
# COMPACT_ATOMS: atom_id res chain seq x y z
N MET A 1 2.50 7.40 -13.87
CA MET A 1 3.28 8.09 -12.81
C MET A 1 2.31 8.48 -11.71
N PHE A 2 2.56 8.07 -10.46
CA PHE A 2 1.77 8.47 -9.28
C PHE A 2 2.43 9.67 -8.63
N MET A 3 1.72 10.79 -8.57
CA MET A 3 2.19 12.02 -7.95
C MET A 3 1.02 12.87 -7.48
N GLY A 4 1.25 13.59 -6.39
CA GLY A 4 0.32 14.55 -5.82
C GLY A 4 -0.17 14.07 -4.47
N GLU A 5 -0.38 15.00 -3.56
CA GLU A 5 -0.85 14.74 -2.21
C GLU A 5 -2.39 14.77 -2.18
N TYR A 6 -2.97 13.84 -1.44
CA TYR A 6 -4.41 13.71 -1.26
C TYR A 6 -4.67 13.42 0.22
N SER A 7 -5.81 13.85 0.76
CA SER A 7 -6.17 13.59 2.17
C SER A 7 -7.57 13.00 2.28
N PRO A 8 -7.82 11.78 1.77
CA PRO A 8 -9.11 11.13 1.93
C PRO A 8 -9.31 10.67 3.38
N ALA A 9 -10.48 10.98 3.93
CA ALA A 9 -10.87 10.50 5.25
C ALA A 9 -11.17 8.99 5.24
N LEU A 10 -10.90 8.33 6.37
CA LEU A 10 -11.41 6.99 6.66
C LEU A 10 -12.91 7.07 6.95
N ASP A 11 -13.68 6.18 6.34
CA ASP A 11 -15.09 6.02 6.71
C ASP A 11 -15.28 5.14 7.96
N GLU A 12 -16.52 5.03 8.44
CA GLU A 12 -16.89 4.25 9.63
C GLU A 12 -16.50 2.76 9.55
N LYS A 13 -16.22 2.25 8.34
CA LYS A 13 -15.82 0.86 8.10
C LYS A 13 -14.32 0.71 7.87
N GLY A 14 -13.53 1.76 8.12
CA GLY A 14 -12.09 1.76 7.91
C GLY A 14 -11.70 1.76 6.43
N ARG A 15 -12.56 2.30 5.54
CA ARG A 15 -12.26 2.38 4.11
C ARG A 15 -11.68 3.74 3.73
N VAL A 16 -10.72 3.72 2.82
CA VAL A 16 -10.13 4.91 2.19
C VAL A 16 -10.54 4.96 0.74
N ALA A 17 -10.98 6.13 0.27
CA ALA A 17 -11.26 6.35 -1.15
C ALA A 17 -9.96 6.62 -1.91
N ILE A 18 -9.69 5.83 -2.95
CA ILE A 18 -8.54 6.07 -3.82
C ILE A 18 -8.87 7.20 -4.81
N PRO A 19 -8.13 8.31 -4.85
CA PRO A 19 -8.38 9.42 -5.77
C PRO A 19 -8.51 8.98 -7.25
N VAL A 20 -9.51 9.52 -7.96
CA VAL A 20 -9.78 9.17 -9.38
C VAL A 20 -8.56 9.33 -10.27
N LYS A 21 -7.75 10.38 -10.04
CA LYS A 21 -6.51 10.63 -10.81
C LYS A 21 -5.50 9.50 -10.64
N LEU A 22 -5.34 8.99 -9.42
CA LEU A 22 -4.49 7.83 -9.15
C LEU A 22 -5.08 6.59 -9.80
N ARG A 23 -6.40 6.33 -9.69
CA ARG A 23 -7.02 5.18 -10.37
C ARG A 23 -6.78 5.18 -11.87
N LYS A 24 -6.89 6.33 -12.54
CA LYS A 24 -6.61 6.48 -13.98
C LYS A 24 -5.14 6.28 -14.34
N ALA A 25 -4.22 6.62 -13.44
CA ALA A 25 -2.78 6.41 -13.65
C ALA A 25 -2.37 4.92 -13.69
N PHE A 26 -3.27 3.99 -13.34
CA PHE A 26 -3.05 2.54 -13.49
C PHE A 26 -3.23 2.06 -14.94
N GLY A 27 -3.73 2.93 -15.84
CA GLY A 27 -4.02 2.66 -17.24
C GLY A 27 -5.52 2.76 -17.51
N GLU A 28 -5.93 3.36 -18.63
CA GLU A 28 -7.36 3.54 -18.97
C GLU A 28 -8.09 2.20 -19.21
N GLU A 29 -7.36 1.16 -19.60
CA GLU A 29 -7.88 -0.20 -19.83
C GLU A 29 -7.79 -1.12 -18.59
N ALA A 30 -7.04 -0.71 -17.56
CA ALA A 30 -6.86 -1.52 -16.36
C ALA A 30 -7.89 -1.11 -15.31
N SER A 31 -8.84 -2.01 -15.03
CA SER A 31 -9.66 -1.89 -13.83
C SER A 31 -8.73 -2.04 -12.60
N MET A 32 -8.62 -0.98 -11.80
CA MET A 32 -7.96 -1.05 -10.50
C MET A 32 -8.89 -1.82 -9.55
N GLU A 33 -8.79 -3.14 -9.56
CA GLU A 33 -9.62 -4.03 -8.76
C GLU A 33 -8.95 -4.44 -7.46
N LYS A 34 -7.61 -4.49 -7.45
CA LYS A 34 -6.81 -4.96 -6.31
C LYS A 34 -5.55 -4.13 -6.13
N LEU A 35 -5.15 -3.98 -4.87
CA LEU A 35 -3.87 -3.42 -4.46
C LEU A 35 -3.20 -4.35 -3.45
N VAL A 36 -1.88 -4.42 -3.48
CA VAL A 36 -1.10 -4.96 -2.36
C VAL A 36 -0.76 -3.81 -1.44
N VAL A 37 -1.23 -3.87 -0.20
CA VAL A 37 -1.00 -2.85 0.83
C VAL A 37 -0.07 -3.43 1.88
N THR A 38 0.95 -2.67 2.28
CA THR A 38 1.90 -3.07 3.33
C THR A 38 2.32 -1.86 4.16
N HIS A 39 3.07 -2.11 5.24
CA HIS A 39 3.73 -1.07 6.00
C HIS A 39 4.68 -0.26 5.10
N GLY A 40 4.64 1.06 5.26
CA GLY A 40 5.62 1.98 4.70
C GLY A 40 6.68 2.41 5.70
N PHE A 41 7.49 3.37 5.29
CA PHE A 41 8.45 4.02 6.17
C PHE A 41 7.74 5.09 7.02
N ASP A 42 8.26 5.41 8.20
CA ASP A 42 7.75 6.52 9.03
C ASP A 42 6.24 6.46 9.33
N LYS A 43 5.73 5.25 9.66
CA LYS A 43 4.34 4.98 10.05
C LYS A 43 3.29 5.28 8.97
N CYS A 44 3.64 5.16 7.69
CA CYS A 44 2.67 5.17 6.60
C CYS A 44 2.34 3.75 6.08
N LEU A 45 1.42 3.63 5.12
CA LEU A 45 1.30 2.43 4.27
C LEU A 45 1.84 2.74 2.90
N MET A 46 2.28 1.69 2.23
CA MET A 46 2.51 1.70 0.79
C MET A 46 1.47 0.81 0.14
N ALA A 47 1.00 1.21 -1.04
CA ALA A 47 0.10 0.43 -1.87
C ALA A 47 0.70 0.29 -3.27
N PHE A 48 0.60 -0.91 -3.83
CA PHE A 48 1.21 -1.26 -5.12
C PHE A 48 0.20 -2.01 -5.99
N ARG A 49 0.39 -1.97 -7.31
CA ARG A 49 -0.12 -3.06 -8.15
C ARG A 49 0.59 -4.35 -7.79
N GLU A 50 -0.07 -5.48 -8.05
CA GLU A 50 0.54 -6.78 -7.81
C GLU A 50 1.87 -6.95 -8.56
N GLN A 51 1.94 -6.53 -9.82
CA GLN A 51 3.18 -6.61 -10.61
C GLN A 51 4.29 -5.73 -10.03
N GLU A 52 3.96 -4.50 -9.62
CA GLU A 52 4.93 -3.57 -9.03
C GLU A 52 5.42 -4.06 -7.66
N TRP A 53 4.53 -4.67 -6.88
CA TRP A 53 4.88 -5.31 -5.62
C TRP A 53 5.87 -6.46 -5.84
N ARG A 54 5.59 -7.35 -6.80
CA ARG A 54 6.50 -8.46 -7.15
C ARG A 54 7.88 -7.93 -7.56
N GLU A 55 7.91 -6.94 -8.45
CA GLU A 55 9.17 -6.31 -8.88
C GLU A 55 9.91 -5.63 -7.72
N PHE A 56 9.20 -4.91 -6.84
CA PHE A 56 9.79 -4.29 -5.65
C PHE A 56 10.41 -5.33 -4.72
N VAL A 57 9.69 -6.43 -4.45
CA VAL A 57 10.20 -7.53 -3.62
C VAL A 57 11.47 -8.13 -4.23
N GLU A 58 11.43 -8.50 -5.51
CA GLU A 58 12.57 -9.15 -6.18
C GLU A 58 13.79 -8.24 -6.27
N THR A 59 13.60 -7.00 -6.71
CA THR A 59 14.70 -6.09 -7.05
C THR A 59 15.22 -5.27 -5.88
N LYS A 60 14.39 -5.01 -4.86
CA LYS A 60 14.74 -4.14 -3.72
C LYS A 60 14.89 -4.90 -2.42
N LEU A 61 14.02 -5.87 -2.13
CA LEU A 61 14.03 -6.58 -0.85
C LEU A 61 14.94 -7.81 -0.89
N MET A 62 14.75 -8.67 -1.89
CA MET A 62 15.52 -9.91 -2.03
C MET A 62 16.95 -9.68 -2.52
N ALA A 63 17.21 -8.52 -3.14
CA ALA A 63 18.55 -8.09 -3.50
C ALA A 63 19.43 -7.67 -2.30
N LEU A 64 18.84 -7.47 -1.12
CA LEU A 64 19.60 -7.06 0.07
C LEU A 64 20.49 -8.20 0.61
N PRO A 65 21.68 -7.90 1.15
CA PRO A 65 22.52 -8.90 1.81
C PRO A 65 21.79 -9.54 2.99
N GLN A 66 21.47 -10.83 2.87
CA GLN A 66 20.71 -11.58 3.87
C GLN A 66 21.55 -11.94 5.11
N SER A 67 22.86 -11.72 5.09
CA SER A 67 23.73 -11.89 6.26
C SER A 67 23.45 -10.83 7.34
N ASP A 68 23.00 -9.63 6.96
CA ASP A 68 22.66 -8.56 7.89
C ASP A 68 21.29 -8.83 8.56
N PRO A 69 21.21 -8.95 9.90
CA PRO A 69 19.95 -9.13 10.61
C PRO A 69 18.94 -7.99 10.40
N LYS A 70 19.39 -6.75 10.16
CA LYS A 70 18.52 -5.62 9.90
C LYS A 70 17.79 -5.76 8.57
N ASN A 71 18.49 -6.19 7.52
CA ASN A 71 17.88 -6.45 6.21
C ASN A 71 16.82 -7.54 6.32
N ARG A 72 17.13 -8.66 7.01
CA ARG A 72 16.14 -9.73 7.24
C ARG A 72 14.91 -9.23 8.01
N MET A 73 15.11 -8.34 8.98
CA MET A 73 14.01 -7.73 9.73
C MET A 73 13.13 -6.87 8.83
N SER A 74 13.72 -6.00 8.00
CA SER A 74 12.97 -5.16 7.04
C SER A 74 12.19 -6.00 6.02
N VAL A 75 12.79 -7.05 5.47
CA VAL A 75 12.12 -7.98 4.54
C VAL A 75 10.93 -8.64 5.23
N ARG A 76 11.10 -9.17 6.44
CA ARG A 76 10.01 -9.79 7.21
C ARG A 76 8.90 -8.79 7.55
N PHE A 77 9.26 -7.56 7.90
CA PHE A 77 8.30 -6.52 8.23
C PHE A 77 7.44 -6.12 7.03
N LEU A 78 8.06 -5.82 5.89
CA LEU A 78 7.37 -5.39 4.67
C LEU A 78 6.60 -6.54 4.00
N ILE A 79 7.20 -7.73 3.88
CA ILE A 79 6.51 -8.87 3.23
C ILE A 79 5.48 -9.47 4.17
N GLY A 80 5.80 -9.64 5.46
CA GLY A 80 4.89 -10.24 6.44
C GLY A 80 3.67 -9.36 6.75
N GLY A 81 3.78 -8.05 6.56
CA GLY A 81 2.64 -7.12 6.67
C GLY A 81 1.84 -6.94 5.38
N ALA A 82 2.30 -7.45 4.25
CA ALA A 82 1.64 -7.23 2.96
C ALA A 82 0.31 -8.00 2.87
N CYS A 83 -0.73 -7.32 2.39
CA CYS A 83 -2.07 -7.86 2.24
C CYS A 83 -2.65 -7.46 0.88
N GLU A 84 -3.28 -8.41 0.19
CA GLU A 84 -4.10 -8.11 -0.99
C GLU A 84 -5.43 -7.50 -0.55
N CYS A 85 -5.77 -6.36 -1.14
CA CYS A 85 -6.96 -5.59 -0.80
C CYS A 85 -7.76 -5.29 -2.07
N GLU A 86 -9.02 -5.69 -2.09
CA GLU A 86 -9.92 -5.42 -3.22
C GLU A 86 -10.56 -4.03 -3.11
N LEU A 87 -10.80 -3.41 -4.26
CA LEU A 87 -11.55 -2.17 -4.35
C LEU A 87 -13.04 -2.43 -4.53
N ASP A 88 -13.86 -1.68 -3.81
CA ASP A 88 -15.30 -1.68 -4.05
C ASP A 88 -15.67 -0.93 -5.34
N LYS A 89 -16.95 -0.98 -5.73
CA LYS A 89 -17.47 -0.29 -6.92
C LYS A 89 -17.28 1.24 -6.91
N GLN A 90 -16.97 1.84 -5.76
CA GLN A 90 -16.71 3.28 -5.61
C GLN A 90 -15.20 3.59 -5.63
N GLY A 91 -14.36 2.56 -5.74
CA GLY A 91 -12.90 2.67 -5.72
C GLY A 91 -12.36 2.94 -4.32
N ARG A 92 -12.98 2.36 -3.29
CA ARG A 92 -12.48 2.40 -1.90
C ARG A 92 -11.84 1.07 -1.50
N VAL A 93 -10.85 1.14 -0.63
CA VAL A 93 -10.15 -0.01 -0.06
C VAL A 93 -10.37 -0.05 1.45
N VAL A 94 -10.70 -1.22 2.01
CA VAL A 94 -10.68 -1.45 3.47
C VAL A 94 -9.23 -1.59 3.91
N ILE A 95 -8.79 -0.79 4.90
CA ILE A 95 -7.45 -0.94 5.46
C ILE A 95 -7.44 -2.15 6.41
N PRO A 96 -6.57 -3.16 6.18
CA PRO A 96 -6.46 -4.31 7.06
C PRO A 96 -6.17 -3.91 8.51
N SER A 97 -6.80 -4.58 9.47
CA SER A 97 -6.71 -4.22 10.89
C SER A 97 -5.28 -4.32 11.43
N ASN A 98 -4.50 -5.30 10.94
CA ASN A 98 -3.08 -5.46 11.24
C ASN A 98 -2.21 -4.29 10.77
N LEU A 99 -2.69 -3.49 9.82
CA LEU A 99 -2.03 -2.28 9.33
C LEU A 99 -2.56 -1.02 10.02
N SER A 100 -3.85 -1.01 10.40
CA SER A 100 -4.53 0.12 11.04
C SER A 100 -4.04 0.47 12.46
N ALA A 101 -3.37 -0.46 13.16
CA ALA A 101 -2.94 -0.29 14.55
C ALA A 101 -1.73 0.66 14.72
N LEU A 102 -1.14 1.15 13.63
CA LEU A 102 -0.17 2.23 13.67
C LEU A 102 -0.95 3.55 13.79
N GLU A 103 -1.04 4.08 15.00
CA GLU A 103 -1.91 5.15 15.53
C GLU A 103 -1.97 6.50 14.76
N SER A 104 -1.37 6.62 13.58
CA SER A 104 -1.32 7.85 12.76
C SER A 104 -2.14 7.80 11.47
N PHE A 105 -2.84 6.70 11.16
CA PHE A 105 -3.59 6.57 9.90
C PHE A 105 -4.78 7.51 9.70
N ALA A 106 -5.30 8.11 10.78
CA ALA A 106 -6.53 8.88 10.70
C ALA A 106 -6.35 10.28 10.09
N ASN A 107 -5.13 10.83 10.04
CA ASN A 107 -4.94 12.25 9.72
C ASN A 107 -3.99 12.57 8.55
N ASP A 108 -3.13 11.64 8.10
CA ASP A 108 -2.15 11.90 7.02
C ASP A 108 -2.08 10.75 6.02
N LEU A 109 -3.19 10.46 5.34
CA LEU A 109 -3.18 9.57 4.16
C LEU A 109 -2.70 10.32 2.91
N GLY A 110 -1.49 10.86 2.95
CA GLY A 110 -0.81 11.36 1.75
C GLY A 110 -0.54 10.21 0.79
N PHE A 111 -1.12 10.30 -0.41
CA PHE A 111 -0.74 9.45 -1.55
C PHE A 111 0.42 10.08 -2.33
#